data_AF-A0A6M1XS04-F1
#
_entry.id   AF-A0A6M1XS04-F1
#
_cell.length_a   1.000
_cell.length_b   1.000
_cell.length_c   1.000
_cell.angle_alpha   90.00
_cell.angle_beta   90.00
_cell.angle_gamma   90.00
#
_symmetry.space_group_name_H-M   'P 1'
#
loop_
_entity.id
_entity.type
_entity.pdbx_description
1 polymer ?
#
loop_
_entity_poly.entity_id
_entity_poly.type
_entity_poly.pdbx_seq_one_letter_code
_entity_poly.pdbx_strand_id
1 'polypeptide(L)'
;TPELSFAVRHLKTFAGIMVTASHNPAAYNGYKVYGEDGGQMPPADADALTKYVREVSNPLKVEVLSDEEAKHSGLITIIGEEVDAAYLEEIKAVTIDRELVETMGKDLKLVYTPLHGTGKMLGERALKQAG
;
A
#
# COMPACT_ATOMS: atom_id res chain seq x y z
N THR A 1 -0.05 2.59 -1.89
CA THR A 1 -0.50 1.54 -2.83
C THR A 1 0.59 0.55 -3.22
N PRO A 2 1.74 0.94 -3.81
CA PRO A 2 2.75 -0.04 -4.24
C PRO A 2 3.35 -0.83 -3.07
N GLU A 3 3.53 -0.20 -1.90
CA GLU A 3 3.98 -0.90 -0.69
C GLU A 3 2.99 -1.96 -0.20
N LEU A 4 1.67 -1.75 -0.33
CA LEU A 4 0.68 -2.81 -0.03
C LEU A 4 0.85 -4.00 -0.98
N SER A 5 1.02 -3.73 -2.28
CA SER A 5 1.27 -4.77 -3.28
C SER A 5 2.54 -5.58 -2.97
N PHE A 6 3.59 -4.90 -2.51
CA PHE A 6 4.79 -5.56 -1.99
C PHE A 6 4.51 -6.36 -0.71
N ALA A 7 3.87 -5.74 0.28
CA ALA A 7 3.63 -6.31 1.60
C ALA A 7 2.78 -7.59 1.54
N VAL A 8 1.75 -7.63 0.70
CA VAL A 8 0.93 -8.84 0.49
C VAL A 8 1.79 -10.03 0.09
N ARG A 9 2.68 -9.84 -0.88
CA ARG A 9 3.59 -10.89 -1.35
C ARG A 9 4.67 -11.21 -0.32
N HIS A 10 5.23 -10.19 0.32
CA HIS A 10 6.30 -10.32 1.30
C HIS A 10 5.85 -11.09 2.55
N LEU A 11 4.66 -10.77 3.07
CA LEU A 11 4.05 -11.39 4.24
C LEU A 11 3.23 -12.64 3.89
N LYS A 12 3.08 -12.95 2.60
CA LYS A 12 2.30 -14.08 2.07
C LYS A 12 0.85 -14.05 2.56
N THR A 13 0.24 -12.87 2.56
CA THR A 13 -1.17 -12.73 2.91
C THR A 13 -2.05 -13.12 1.72
N PHE A 14 -3.27 -13.56 2.00
CA PHE A 14 -4.23 -13.91 0.95
C PHE A 14 -4.70 -12.70 0.14
N ALA A 15 -4.84 -11.55 0.79
CA ALA A 15 -5.26 -10.30 0.16
C ALA A 15 -4.72 -9.08 0.91
N GLY A 16 -4.81 -7.93 0.26
CA GLY A 16 -4.54 -6.62 0.85
C GLY A 16 -5.65 -5.63 0.52
N ILE A 17 -5.97 -4.74 1.45
CA ILE A 17 -6.96 -3.68 1.25
C ILE A 17 -6.27 -2.32 1.36
N MET A 18 -6.47 -1.47 0.36
CA MET A 18 -6.02 -0.08 0.36
C MET A 18 -7.22 0.84 0.51
N VAL A 19 -7.26 1.62 1.60
CA VAL A 19 -8.26 2.66 1.81
C VAL A 19 -7.74 3.96 1.20
N THR A 20 -8.21 4.29 0.00
CA THR A 20 -7.81 5.50 -0.73
C THR A 20 -8.78 5.80 -1.87
N ALA A 21 -9.09 7.09 -2.07
CA ALA A 21 -9.74 7.59 -3.28
C ALA A 21 -8.73 8.11 -4.32
N SER A 22 -7.46 7.72 -4.22
CA SER A 22 -6.37 8.15 -5.10
C SER A 22 -6.19 9.66 -5.12
N HIS A 23 -6.69 10.34 -6.16
CA HIS A 23 -6.56 11.78 -6.37
C HIS A 23 -7.92 12.51 -6.29
N ASN A 24 -8.99 11.78 -5.92
CA ASN A 24 -10.30 12.38 -5.77
C ASN A 24 -10.27 13.46 -4.68
N PRO A 25 -11.21 14.43 -4.73
CA PRO A 25 -11.33 15.44 -3.67
C PRO A 25 -11.47 14.82 -2.27
N ALA A 26 -11.07 15.56 -1.24
CA ALA A 26 -11.00 15.08 0.15
C ALA A 26 -12.33 14.55 0.72
N ALA A 27 -13.48 14.94 0.16
CA ALA A 27 -14.78 14.43 0.56
C ALA A 27 -15.04 12.99 0.11
N TYR A 28 -14.25 12.45 -0.83
CA TYR A 28 -14.40 11.10 -1.35
C TYR A 28 -13.44 10.14 -0.64
N ASN A 29 -13.94 8.93 -0.38
CA ASN A 29 -13.12 7.80 0.04
C ASN A 29 -13.24 6.66 -0.98
N GLY A 30 -12.34 5.70 -0.91
CA GLY A 30 -12.35 4.52 -1.78
C GLY A 30 -11.71 3.34 -1.08
N TYR A 31 -12.04 2.14 -1.55
CA TYR A 31 -11.39 0.91 -1.13
C TYR A 31 -10.96 0.15 -2.38
N LYS A 32 -9.78 -0.46 -2.32
CA LYS A 32 -9.24 -1.30 -3.39
C LYS A 32 -8.76 -2.60 -2.76
N VAL A 33 -9.04 -3.72 -3.42
CA VAL A 33 -8.60 -5.05 -2.97
C VAL A 33 -7.52 -5.56 -3.90
N TYR A 34 -6.48 -6.10 -3.30
CA TYR A 34 -5.32 -6.71 -3.96
C TYR A 34 -5.27 -8.19 -3.60
N GLY A 35 -5.03 -9.06 -4.58
CA GLY A 35 -4.90 -10.51 -4.38
C GLY A 35 -3.53 -10.91 -3.84
N GLU A 36 -3.36 -12.20 -3.57
CA GLU A 36 -2.10 -12.81 -3.07
C GLU A 36 -0.89 -12.56 -4.00
N ASP A 37 -1.15 -12.33 -5.29
CA ASP A 37 -0.15 -11.96 -6.29
C ASP A 37 0.33 -10.50 -6.16
N GLY A 38 -0.25 -9.72 -5.23
CA GLY A 38 -0.02 -8.29 -5.07
C GLY A 38 -0.65 -7.45 -6.18
N GLY A 39 -1.40 -8.05 -7.10
CA GLY A 39 -2.14 -7.38 -8.16
C GLY A 39 -3.48 -6.85 -7.67
N GLN A 40 -4.02 -5.82 -8.32
CA GLN A 40 -5.39 -5.39 -8.03
C GLN A 40 -6.36 -6.49 -8.49
N MET A 41 -7.37 -6.77 -7.67
CA MET A 41 -8.35 -7.83 -7.92
C MET A 41 -8.96 -7.71 -9.33
N PRO A 42 -8.95 -8.80 -10.14
CA PRO A 42 -9.47 -8.78 -11.50
C PRO A 42 -11.01 -8.71 -11.51
N PRO A 43 -11.63 -8.38 -12.67
CA PRO A 43 -13.06 -8.14 -12.76
C PRO A 43 -13.95 -9.25 -12.19
N ALA A 44 -13.64 -10.53 -12.47
CA ALA A 44 -14.46 -11.65 -11.99
C ALA A 44 -14.50 -11.74 -10.45
N ASP A 45 -13.35 -11.58 -9.80
CA ASP A 45 -13.25 -11.62 -8.34
C ASP A 45 -13.89 -10.37 -7.71
N ALA A 46 -13.70 -9.21 -8.36
CA ALA A 46 -14.33 -7.95 -7.92
C ALA A 46 -15.87 -8.00 -8.03
N ASP A 47 -16.40 -8.65 -9.07
CA ASP A 47 -17.84 -8.88 -9.24
C ASP A 47 -18.39 -9.82 -8.17
N ALA A 48 -17.66 -10.90 -7.85
CA ALA A 48 -18.02 -11.83 -6.78
C ALA A 48 -18.05 -11.13 -5.41
N LEU A 49 -17.02 -10.33 -5.09
CA LEU A 49 -16.98 -9.51 -3.87
C LEU A 49 -18.14 -8.51 -3.83
N THR A 50 -18.40 -7.82 -4.95
CA THR A 50 -19.49 -6.84 -5.04
C THR A 50 -20.84 -7.51 -4.84
N LYS A 51 -21.05 -8.71 -5.38
CA LYS A 51 -22.26 -9.51 -5.15
C LYS A 51 -22.43 -9.81 -3.66
N TYR A 52 -21.39 -10.32 -3.00
CA TYR A 52 -21.43 -10.62 -1.57
C TYR A 52 -21.76 -9.37 -0.73
N VAL A 53 -21.12 -8.23 -1.01
CA VAL A 53 -21.40 -6.97 -0.31
C VAL A 53 -22.86 -6.55 -0.51
N ARG A 54 -23.44 -6.75 -1.69
CA ARG A 54 -24.85 -6.41 -1.99
C ARG A 54 -25.85 -7.31 -1.26
N GLU A 55 -25.45 -8.49 -0.80
CA GLU A 55 -26.29 -9.39 0.02
C GLU A 55 -26.41 -8.89 1.47
N VAL A 56 -25.52 -7.99 1.92
CA VAL A 56 -25.59 -7.36 3.24
C VAL A 56 -26.73 -6.35 3.28
N SER A 57 -27.88 -6.76 3.82
CA SER A 57 -29.07 -5.91 3.91
C SER A 57 -28.93 -4.74 4.89
N ASN A 58 -28.14 -4.90 5.95
CA ASN A 58 -27.87 -3.83 6.91
C ASN A 58 -26.40 -3.91 7.38
N PRO A 59 -25.52 -2.99 6.94
CA PRO A 59 -24.10 -3.02 7.31
C PRO A 59 -23.87 -2.78 8.81
N LEU A 60 -24.81 -2.15 9.52
CA LEU A 60 -24.72 -1.92 10.97
C LEU A 60 -25.03 -3.18 11.79
N LYS A 61 -25.44 -4.27 11.15
CA LYS A 61 -25.64 -5.58 11.79
C LYS A 61 -24.49 -6.55 11.55
N VAL A 62 -23.45 -6.13 10.83
CA VAL A 62 -22.23 -6.94 10.71
C VAL A 62 -21.62 -7.05 12.09
N GLU A 63 -21.48 -8.28 12.59
CA GLU A 63 -20.83 -8.53 13.87
C GLU A 63 -19.37 -8.10 13.80
N VAL A 64 -18.98 -7.22 14.72
CA VAL A 64 -17.62 -6.71 14.86
C VAL A 64 -17.20 -6.81 16.31
N LEU A 65 -15.91 -6.99 16.54
CA LEU A 65 -15.35 -6.91 17.88
C LEU A 65 -15.41 -5.45 18.38
N SER A 66 -15.62 -5.27 19.68
CA SER A 66 -15.33 -3.98 20.31
C SER A 66 -13.83 -3.65 20.24
N ASP A 67 -13.48 -2.39 20.41
CA ASP A 67 -12.06 -1.95 20.40
C ASP A 67 -11.21 -2.71 21.41
N GLU A 68 -11.76 -3.00 22.61
CA GLU A 68 -11.05 -3.74 23.64
C GLU A 68 -10.89 -5.23 23.30
N GLU A 69 -11.92 -5.86 22.71
CA GLU A 69 -11.81 -7.24 22.23
C GLU A 69 -10.82 -7.34 21.06
N ALA A 70 -10.88 -6.41 20.12
CA ALA A 70 -9.99 -6.38 18.96
C ALA A 70 -8.52 -6.27 19.37
N LYS A 71 -8.19 -5.40 20.33
CA LYS A 71 -6.84 -5.24 20.89
C LYS A 71 -6.27 -6.53 21.50
N HIS A 72 -7.12 -7.33 22.14
CA HIS A 72 -6.70 -8.57 22.83
C HIS A 72 -6.93 -9.85 22.02
N SER A 73 -7.53 -9.76 20.83
CA SER A 73 -7.89 -10.90 19.99
C SER A 73 -6.69 -11.65 19.38
N GLY A 74 -5.53 -10.98 19.28
CA GLY A 74 -4.38 -11.48 18.51
C GLY A 74 -4.59 -11.46 16.98
N LEU A 75 -5.71 -10.92 16.49
CA LEU A 75 -6.03 -10.84 15.06
C LEU A 75 -5.38 -9.63 14.37
N ILE A 76 -4.99 -8.62 15.14
CA ILE A 76 -4.39 -7.39 14.62
C ILE A 76 -2.89 -7.42 14.87
N THR A 77 -2.11 -7.39 13.80
CA THR A 77 -0.66 -7.15 13.85
C THR A 77 -0.38 -5.82 13.18
N ILE A 78 0.19 -4.88 13.94
CA ILE A 78 0.67 -3.62 13.39
C ILE A 78 2.03 -3.88 12.77
N ILE A 79 2.12 -3.63 11.47
CA ILE A 79 3.36 -3.72 10.70
C ILE A 79 4.08 -2.37 10.81
N GLY A 80 5.38 -2.42 11.02
CA GLY A 80 6.24 -1.24 11.15
C GLY A 80 7.33 -1.18 10.09
N GLU A 81 8.41 -0.51 10.48
CA GLU A 81 9.59 -0.18 9.67
C GLU A 81 10.24 -1.40 8.99
N GLU A 82 10.03 -2.61 9.50
CA GLU A 82 10.57 -3.84 8.92
C GLU A 82 10.10 -4.09 7.48
N VAL A 83 8.84 -3.77 7.17
CA VAL A 83 8.30 -3.91 5.80
C VAL A 83 8.75 -2.76 4.92
N ASP A 84 8.79 -1.53 5.45
CA ASP A 84 9.30 -0.36 4.75
C ASP A 84 10.76 -0.55 4.30
N ALA A 85 11.59 -1.10 5.20
CA ALA A 85 12.98 -1.42 4.92
C ALA A 85 13.11 -2.49 3.84
N ALA A 86 12.35 -3.58 3.94
CA ALA A 86 12.35 -4.64 2.93
C ALA A 86 11.89 -4.12 1.56
N TYR A 87 10.87 -3.25 1.53
CA TYR A 87 10.40 -2.60 0.32
C TYR A 87 11.48 -1.71 -0.31
N LEU A 88 12.16 -0.89 0.50
CA LEU A 88 13.22 0.01 0.02
C LEU A 88 14.43 -0.74 -0.53
N GLU A 89 14.78 -1.91 0.02
CA GLU A 89 15.83 -2.77 -0.55
C GLU A 89 15.48 -3.23 -1.97
N GLU A 90 14.23 -3.68 -2.22
CA GLU A 90 13.78 -4.03 -3.58
C GLU A 90 13.77 -2.81 -4.52
N ILE A 91 13.47 -1.62 -4.01
CA ILE A 91 13.50 -0.40 -4.82
C ILE A 91 14.92 -0.08 -5.34
N LYS A 92 15.99 -0.48 -4.64
CA LYS A 92 17.36 -0.33 -5.17
C LYS A 92 17.60 -1.17 -6.41
N ALA A 93 16.91 -2.31 -6.54
CA ALA A 93 17.08 -3.21 -7.68
C ALA A 93 16.44 -2.67 -8.96
N VAL A 94 15.48 -1.74 -8.87
CA VAL A 94 14.83 -1.12 -10.03
C VAL A 94 15.53 0.14 -10.55
N THR A 95 16.57 0.63 -9.86
CA THR A 95 17.42 1.71 -10.38
C THR A 95 18.17 1.24 -11.63
N ILE A 96 17.84 1.83 -12.77
CA ILE A 96 18.26 1.36 -14.09
C ILE A 96 19.74 1.66 -14.38
N ASP A 97 20.15 2.92 -14.27
CA ASP A 97 21.47 3.39 -14.69
C ASP A 97 22.26 3.91 -13.48
N ARG A 98 22.87 2.97 -12.75
CA ARG A 98 23.64 3.29 -11.54
C ARG A 98 24.88 4.11 -11.85
N GLU A 99 25.54 3.85 -12.99
CA GLU A 99 26.73 4.59 -13.42
C GLU A 99 26.39 6.05 -13.71
N LEU A 100 25.26 6.31 -14.39
CA LEU A 100 24.79 7.67 -14.62
C LEU A 100 24.46 8.39 -13.31
N VAL A 101 23.82 7.71 -12.36
CA VAL A 101 23.52 8.31 -11.05
C VAL A 101 24.81 8.61 -10.27
N GLU A 102 25.79 7.71 -10.29
CA GLU A 102 27.09 7.94 -9.65
C GLU A 102 27.86 9.13 -10.27
N THR A 103 27.79 9.28 -11.59
CA THR A 103 28.54 10.33 -12.30
C THR A 103 27.84 11.69 -12.29
N MET A 104 26.51 11.71 -12.43
CA MET A 104 25.71 12.93 -12.66
C MET A 104 24.71 13.26 -11.55
N GLY A 105 24.41 12.33 -10.63
CA GLY A 105 23.36 12.49 -9.61
C GLY A 105 23.61 13.69 -8.70
N LYS A 106 24.87 13.95 -8.33
CA LYS A 106 25.29 15.11 -7.53
C LYS A 106 24.99 16.47 -8.18
N ASP A 107 24.90 16.51 -9.52
CA ASP A 107 24.65 17.72 -10.29
C ASP A 107 23.15 17.89 -10.60
N LEU A 108 22.35 16.83 -10.38
CA LEU A 108 20.90 16.85 -10.57
C LEU A 108 20.23 17.62 -9.43
N LYS A 109 19.39 18.59 -9.80
CA LYS A 109 18.52 19.30 -8.86
C LYS A 109 17.10 18.78 -9.02
N LEU A 110 16.55 18.22 -7.95
CA LEU A 110 15.21 17.64 -7.93
C LEU A 110 14.31 18.40 -6.95
N VAL A 111 13.07 18.68 -7.37
CA VAL A 111 11.99 19.13 -6.48
C VAL A 111 10.95 18.02 -6.44
N TYR A 112 10.72 17.47 -5.25
CA TYR A 112 9.69 16.47 -5.01
C TYR A 112 8.60 17.06 -4.13
N THR A 113 7.34 16.88 -4.54
CA THR A 113 6.18 17.16 -3.70
C THR A 113 5.35 15.91 -3.53
N PRO A 114 5.07 15.48 -2.28
CA PRO A 114 4.19 14.34 -2.04
C PRO A 114 2.71 14.72 -2.20
N LEU A 115 2.38 15.99 -2.47
CA LEU A 115 1.01 16.51 -2.56
C LEU A 115 0.14 16.18 -1.33
N HIS A 116 0.75 16.22 -0.13
CA HIS A 116 0.14 15.77 1.13
C HIS A 116 -0.34 14.30 1.12
N GLY A 117 0.10 13.51 0.15
CA GLY A 117 -0.18 12.08 0.05
C GLY A 117 0.73 11.23 0.93
N THR A 118 0.50 9.92 0.88
CA THR A 118 1.18 8.92 1.72
C THR A 118 2.60 8.58 1.26
N GLY A 119 3.00 9.04 0.07
CA GLY A 119 4.30 8.71 -0.53
C GLY A 119 5.50 9.46 0.04
N LYS A 120 5.30 10.47 0.90
CA LYS A 120 6.39 11.34 1.39
C LYS A 120 7.54 10.56 2.00
N MET A 121 7.24 9.71 2.98
CA MET A 121 8.24 9.03 3.80
C MET A 121 9.11 8.09 2.94
N LEU A 122 8.48 7.17 2.20
CA LEU A 122 9.21 6.22 1.35
C LEU A 122 9.84 6.89 0.14
N GLY A 123 9.15 7.85 -0.49
CA GLY A 123 9.64 8.54 -1.68
C GLY A 123 10.94 9.30 -1.41
N GLU A 124 11.00 10.05 -0.31
CA GLU A 124 12.23 10.74 0.08
C GLU A 124 13.37 9.77 0.40
N ARG A 125 13.09 8.65 1.07
CA ARG A 125 14.09 7.62 1.37
C ARG A 125 14.60 6.92 0.11
N ALA A 126 13.69 6.58 -0.80
CA ALA A 126 13.99 5.96 -2.09
C ALA A 126 14.86 6.86 -2.98
N LEU A 127 14.60 8.18 -2.99
CA LEU A 127 15.43 9.13 -3.71
C LEU A 127 16.82 9.28 -3.08
N LYS A 128 16.90 9.39 -1.74
CA LYS A 128 18.18 9.49 -1.02
C LYS A 128 19.07 8.26 -1.19
N GLN A 129 18.49 7.05 -1.24
CA GLN A 129 19.28 5.83 -1.44
C GLN A 129 19.74 5.64 -2.89
N ALA A 130 19.10 6.30 -3.85
CA ALA A 130 19.45 6.16 -5.26
C ALA A 130 20.77 6.89 -5.59
N GLY A 131 21.04 8.02 -4.92
CA GLY A 131 22.22 8.85 -5.14
C GLY A 131 21.86 10.33 -5.18
#